data_AF-G9FQD6-F1
#
_entry.id   AF-G9FQD6-F1
#
_cell.length_a   1.000
_cell.length_b   1.000
_cell.length_c   1.000
_cell.angle_alpha   90.00
_cell.angle_beta   90.00
_cell.angle_gamma   90.00
#
_symmetry.space_group_name_H-M   'P 1'
#
loop_
_entity.id
_entity.type
_entity.pdbx_description
1 polymer ?
#
loop_
_entity_poly.entity_id
_entity_poly.type
_entity_poly.pdbx_seq_one_letter_code
_entity_poly.pdbx_strand_id
1 'polypeptide(L)'
;PTAAETPGILLAMEKGGADILELGAPFTDPIADGPTIQTSNTIALKNGVTIESTLKMVKDARSQGLKAPVLLMGYYNPLLSYGEERLLT
;
A
#
# COMPACT_ATOMS: atom_id res chain seq x y z
N PRO A 1 -14.74 0.40 1.38
CA PRO A 1 -13.36 0.04 1.78
C PRO A 1 -12.70 1.18 2.55
N THR A 2 -11.94 0.82 3.57
CA THR A 2 -11.28 1.71 4.52
C THR A 2 -9.81 1.31 4.69
N ALA A 3 -8.99 2.27 5.10
CA ALA A 3 -7.57 2.06 5.36
C ALA A 3 -7.30 0.99 6.44
N ALA A 4 -8.20 0.85 7.42
CA ALA A 4 -8.05 -0.06 8.55
C ALA A 4 -8.18 -1.55 8.16
N GLU A 5 -8.77 -1.85 7.01
CA GLU A 5 -8.97 -3.22 6.54
C GLU A 5 -7.67 -3.81 5.91
N THR A 6 -6.77 -2.96 5.42
CA THR A 6 -5.56 -3.37 4.68
C THR A 6 -4.70 -4.40 5.42
N PRO A 7 -4.37 -4.26 6.73
CA PRO A 7 -3.55 -5.26 7.42
C PRO A 7 -4.19 -6.65 7.45
N GLY A 8 -5.51 -6.73 7.68
CA GLY A 8 -6.25 -7.98 7.67
C GLY A 8 -6.29 -8.62 6.28
N ILE A 9 -6.41 -7.80 5.23
CA ILE A 9 -6.37 -8.26 3.83
C ILE A 9 -4.99 -8.85 3.49
N LEU A 10 -3.89 -8.20 3.90
CA LEU A 10 -2.53 -8.72 3.67
C LEU A 10 -2.32 -10.11 4.30
N LEU A 11 -2.77 -10.28 5.56
CA LEU A 11 -2.70 -11.57 6.26
C LEU A 11 -3.57 -12.63 5.58
N ALA A 12 -4.75 -12.24 5.11
CA ALA A 12 -5.64 -13.15 4.39
C ALA A 12 -5.03 -13.61 3.06
N MET A 13 -4.35 -12.73 2.33
CA MET A 13 -3.63 -13.07 1.09
C MET A 13 -2.47 -14.04 1.36
N GLU A 14 -1.66 -13.79 2.40
CA GLU A 14 -0.61 -14.73 2.84
C GLU A 14 -1.20 -16.09 3.20
N LYS A 15 -2.26 -16.13 4.01
CA LYS A 15 -2.95 -17.39 4.37
C LYS A 15 -3.53 -18.10 3.15
N GLY A 16 -3.89 -17.33 2.11
CA GLY A 16 -4.33 -17.82 0.81
C GLY A 16 -3.21 -18.42 -0.06
N GLY A 17 -1.95 -18.35 0.39
CA GLY A 17 -0.79 -18.91 -0.32
C GLY A 17 -0.04 -17.90 -1.19
N ALA A 18 -0.23 -16.59 -0.99
CA ALA A 18 0.56 -15.60 -1.70
C ALA A 18 2.02 -15.60 -1.21
N ASP A 19 2.96 -15.88 -2.12
CA ASP A 19 4.40 -15.87 -1.83
C ASP A 19 4.95 -14.45 -1.66
N ILE A 20 4.41 -13.48 -2.41
CA ILE A 20 4.79 -12.07 -2.39
C ILE A 20 3.51 -11.23 -2.49
N LEU A 21 3.47 -10.12 -1.75
CA LEU A 21 2.35 -9.18 -1.73
C LEU A 21 2.79 -7.85 -2.35
N GLU A 22 2.05 -7.39 -3.36
CA GLU A 22 2.23 -6.06 -3.92
C GLU A 22 1.20 -5.10 -3.32
N LEU A 23 1.67 -4.01 -2.72
CA LEU A 23 0.83 -3.03 -2.03
C LEU A 23 0.93 -1.67 -2.73
N GLY A 24 -0.20 -1.22 -3.27
CA GLY A 24 -0.32 0.08 -3.93
C GLY A 24 -0.16 1.25 -2.96
N ALA A 25 0.78 2.16 -3.27
CA ALA A 25 0.89 3.48 -2.67
C ALA A 25 0.07 4.47 -3.50
N PRO A 26 -0.95 5.14 -2.92
CA PRO A 26 -1.88 5.91 -3.72
C PRO A 26 -1.27 7.16 -4.34
N PHE A 27 -1.67 7.46 -5.57
CA PHE A 27 -1.23 8.65 -6.32
C PHE A 27 -2.41 9.37 -6.97
N THR A 28 -2.32 10.70 -7.06
CA THR A 28 -3.37 11.57 -7.60
C THR A 28 -3.54 11.45 -9.11
N ASP A 29 -2.47 11.12 -9.84
CA ASP A 29 -2.47 11.09 -11.30
C ASP A 29 -2.03 9.72 -11.86
N PRO A 30 -2.76 8.62 -11.57
CA PRO A 30 -2.39 7.27 -11.97
C PRO A 30 -2.75 6.98 -13.44
N ILE A 31 -2.21 7.77 -14.38
CA ILE A 31 -2.59 7.74 -15.80
C ILE A 31 -2.17 6.46 -16.52
N ALA A 32 -1.21 5.71 -15.99
CA ALA A 32 -0.73 4.46 -16.58
C ALA A 32 -1.58 3.25 -16.16
N ASP A 33 -2.46 3.42 -15.17
CA ASP A 33 -3.24 2.33 -14.59
C ASP A 33 -4.59 2.14 -15.28
N GLY A 34 -5.12 0.91 -15.22
CA GLY A 34 -6.48 0.61 -15.68
C GLY A 34 -7.57 1.20 -14.75
N PRO A 35 -8.83 1.27 -15.21
CA PRO A 35 -9.94 1.93 -14.50
C PRO A 35 -10.18 1.38 -13.08
N THR A 36 -9.96 0.08 -12.87
CA THR A 36 -10.08 -0.56 -11.55
C THR A 36 -9.07 0.01 -10.55
N ILE A 37 -7.80 0.13 -10.96
CA ILE A 37 -6.72 0.63 -10.10
C ILE A 37 -6.86 2.15 -9.89
N GLN A 38 -7.28 2.90 -10.92
CA GLN A 38 -7.61 4.33 -10.77
C GLN A 38 -8.74 4.56 -9.76
N THR A 39 -9.78 3.72 -9.80
CA THR A 39 -10.89 3.79 -8.83
C THR A 39 -10.41 3.47 -7.41
N SER A 40 -9.58 2.44 -7.25
CA SER A 40 -8.97 2.09 -5.96
C SER A 40 -8.15 3.24 -5.38
N ASN A 41 -7.28 3.85 -6.20
CA ASN A 41 -6.51 5.05 -5.83
C ASN A 41 -7.41 6.19 -5.36
N THR A 42 -8.48 6.49 -6.11
CA THR A 42 -9.44 7.55 -5.76
C THR A 42 -10.07 7.31 -4.39
N ILE A 43 -10.45 6.06 -4.09
CA ILE A 43 -11.03 5.69 -2.79
C ILE A 43 -9.98 5.79 -1.68
N ALA A 44 -8.74 5.35 -1.92
CA ALA A 44 -7.64 5.45 -0.95
C ALA A 44 -7.33 6.92 -0.60
N LEU A 45 -7.24 7.79 -1.61
CA LEU A 45 -7.03 9.23 -1.43
C LEU A 45 -8.17 9.89 -0.65
N LYS A 46 -9.43 9.53 -0.93
CA LYS A 46 -10.60 10.01 -0.15
C LYS A 46 -10.57 9.57 1.32
N ASN A 47 -9.94 8.43 1.62
CA ASN A 47 -9.71 7.95 2.97
C ASN A 47 -8.46 8.56 3.64
N GLY A 48 -7.78 9.50 2.98
CA GLY A 48 -6.58 10.14 3.52
C GLY A 48 -5.36 9.23 3.57
N VAL A 49 -5.30 8.18 2.73
CA VAL A 49 -4.14 7.28 2.68
C VAL A 49 -2.94 8.02 2.10
N THR A 50 -1.83 7.99 2.83
CA THR A 50 -0.52 8.54 2.49
C THR A 50 0.55 7.45 2.49
N ILE A 51 1.74 7.74 1.96
CA ILE A 51 2.92 6.85 2.07
C ILE A 51 3.17 6.43 3.51
N GLU A 52 3.13 7.37 4.45
CA GLU A 52 3.33 7.09 5.87
C GLU A 52 2.28 6.13 6.43
N SER A 53 1.01 6.31 6.07
CA SER A 53 -0.05 5.39 6.48
C SER A 53 0.09 4.02 5.83
N THR A 54 0.52 3.93 4.57
CA THR A 54 0.77 2.66 3.88
C THR A 54 1.88 1.88 4.56
N LEU A 55 3.00 2.54 4.89
CA LEU A 55 4.09 1.95 5.67
C LEU A 55 3.61 1.50 7.05
N LYS A 56 2.75 2.30 7.71
CA LYS A 56 2.15 1.93 8.99
C LYS A 56 1.27 0.68 8.86
N MET A 57 0.44 0.56 7.81
CA MET A 57 -0.38 -0.64 7.58
C MET A 57 0.48 -1.89 7.43
N VAL A 58 1.62 -1.79 6.75
CA VAL A 58 2.59 -2.90 6.66
C VAL A 58 3.15 -3.22 8.04
N LYS A 59 3.59 -2.22 8.83
CA LYS A 59 4.06 -2.43 10.20
C LYS A 59 2.99 -3.09 11.09
N ASP A 60 1.74 -2.66 10.98
CA ASP A 60 0.60 -3.23 11.71
C ASP A 60 0.31 -4.68 11.27
N ALA A 61 0.47 -5.01 9.99
CA ALA A 61 0.32 -6.39 9.51
C ALA A 61 1.48 -7.28 9.99
N ARG A 62 2.71 -6.75 10.01
CA ARG A 62 3.90 -7.44 10.56
C ARG A 62 3.73 -7.75 12.05
N SER A 63 3.23 -6.81 12.84
CA SER A 63 2.98 -7.04 14.28
C SER A 63 1.91 -8.10 14.53
N GLN A 64 1.03 -8.34 13.56
CA GLN A 64 0.02 -9.40 13.57
C GLN A 64 0.51 -10.73 12.96
N GLY A 65 1.76 -10.80 12.52
CA GLY A 65 2.41 -12.05 12.08
C GLY A 65 2.58 -12.21 10.57
N LEU A 66 2.34 -11.18 9.76
CA LEU A 66 2.58 -11.22 8.32
C LEU A 66 4.06 -11.51 8.03
N LYS A 67 4.40 -12.57 7.29
CA LYS A 67 5.78 -12.94 6.95
C LYS A 67 6.12 -12.71 5.48
N ALA A 68 5.13 -12.80 4.60
CA ALA A 68 5.28 -12.64 3.16
C ALA A 68 5.94 -11.30 2.83
N PRO A 69 6.97 -11.27 1.97
CA PRO A 69 7.56 -10.03 1.47
C PRO A 69 6.49 -9.10 0.91
N VAL A 70 6.59 -7.81 1.23
CA VAL A 70 5.68 -6.78 0.73
C VAL A 70 6.49 -5.84 -0.17
N LEU A 71 6.05 -5.70 -1.42
CA LEU A 71 6.59 -4.78 -2.40
C LEU A 71 5.66 -3.56 -2.48
N LEU A 72 6.21 -2.35 -2.34
CA LEU A 72 5.45 -1.15 -2.60
C LEU A 72 5.38 -0.91 -4.12
N MET A 73 4.16 -0.79 -4.63
CA MET A 73 3.88 -0.47 -6.03
C MET A 73 3.27 0.91 -6.12
N GLY A 74 3.72 1.70 -7.10
CA GLY A 74 3.16 3.01 -7.33
C GLY A 74 4.10 3.88 -8.16
N TYR A 75 3.81 5.18 -8.15
CA TYR A 75 4.57 6.18 -8.89
C TYR A 75 5.72 6.71 -8.05
N TYR A 76 6.77 7.17 -8.72
CA TYR A 76 7.95 7.71 -8.05
C TYR A 76 7.69 9.04 -7.33
N ASN A 77 6.84 9.91 -7.89
CA ASN A 77 6.58 11.26 -7.34
C ASN A 77 6.15 11.26 -5.85
N PRO A 78 5.19 10.43 -5.40
CA PRO A 78 4.87 10.30 -3.98
C PRO A 78 6.05 9.90 -3.09
N LEU A 79 6.90 8.99 -3.57
CA LEU A 79 8.08 8.53 -2.82
C LEU A 79 9.12 9.65 -2.71
N LEU A 80 9.36 10.36 -3.82
CA LEU A 80 10.23 11.54 -3.86
C LEU A 80 9.73 12.63 -2.90
N SER A 81 8.41 12.90 -2.89
CA SER A 81 7.81 13.89 -2.00
C SER A 81 7.86 13.49 -0.53
N TYR A 82 7.82 12.19 -0.22
CA TYR A 82 7.97 11.69 1.14
C TYR A 82 9.43 11.79 1.64
N GLY A 83 10.38 11.69 0.71
CA GLY A 83 11.81 11.67 0.95
C GLY A 83 12.38 10.26 0.88
N GLU A 84 13.32 10.04 -0.04
CA GLU A 84 13.90 8.71 -0.30
C GLU A 84 14.68 8.17 0.90
N GLU A 85 15.45 9.02 1.58
CA GLU A 85 16.19 8.62 2.79
C GLU A 85 15.22 8.16 3.90
N ARG A 86 14.12 8.88 4.08
CA ARG A 86 13.08 8.55 5.05
C ARG A 86 12.34 7.26 4.68
N LEU A 87 12.24 6.94 3.40
CA LEU A 87 11.61 5.72 2.92
C LEU A 87 12.47 4.47 3.19
N LEU A 88 13.79 4.62 3.11
CA LEU A 88 14.76 3.52 3.24
C LEU A 88 15.17 3.23 4.70
N THR A 89 14.75 4.06 5.66
CA THR A 89 15.12 4.00 7.08
C THR A 89 13.92 3.70 7.99
#